data_AF-A0A6A2XWY2-F1
#
_entry.id   AF-A0A6A2XWY2-F1
#
_cell.length_a   1.000
_cell.length_b   1.000
_cell.length_c   1.000
_cell.angle_alpha   90.00
_cell.angle_beta   90.00
_cell.angle_gamma   90.00
#
_symmetry.space_group_name_H-M   'P 1'
#
loop_
_entity.id
_entity.type
_entity.pdbx_description
1 polymer ?
#
loop_
_entity_poly.entity_id
_entity_poly.type
_entity_poly.pdbx_seq_one_letter_code
_entity_poly.pdbx_strand_id
1 'polypeptide(L)'
;MPCLEQEGMIWVWPGDDPPMETLPSLLPPPGFDIHAEIVVELPVEHGLLLDNLLDLAHAPFTHTSTFAKGWTVPRLVKFLSPASGLQWYWDPYPIDMEFQPPCMVLSTIGISKPGKLEGQSTKECATHLHQLHVLNEDLRLVIGQQERMINGANVWNWLVAYDKLGVRCRLWRNAVEQGSKQLPFSKPM
;
A
#
# COMPACT_ATOMS: atom_id res chain seq x y z
N MET A 1 6.61 -22.27 -16.81
CA MET A 1 6.50 -21.12 -15.90
C MET A 1 7.00 -21.56 -14.54
N PRO A 2 8.14 -21.03 -14.05
CA PRO A 2 8.65 -21.37 -12.72
C PRO A 2 7.63 -21.06 -11.63
N CYS A 3 7.54 -21.92 -10.62
CA CYS A 3 6.69 -21.70 -9.45
C CYS A 3 7.34 -22.24 -8.18
N LEU A 4 6.96 -21.66 -7.04
CA LEU A 4 7.44 -22.03 -5.72
C LEU A 4 6.28 -21.92 -4.71
N GLU A 5 6.14 -22.93 -3.85
CA GLU A 5 5.23 -22.84 -2.71
C GLU A 5 5.99 -22.25 -1.52
N GLN A 6 5.48 -21.16 -0.96
CA GLN A 6 6.04 -20.51 0.22
C GLN A 6 4.92 -19.85 1.02
N GLU A 7 4.91 -20.07 2.34
CA GLU A 7 4.02 -19.41 3.30
C GLU A 7 2.52 -19.54 2.94
N GLY A 8 2.13 -20.74 2.49
CA GLY A 8 0.73 -21.05 2.16
C GLY A 8 0.28 -20.57 0.78
N MET A 9 1.17 -19.95 0.00
CA MET A 9 0.88 -19.42 -1.33
C MET A 9 1.73 -20.08 -2.42
N ILE A 10 1.15 -20.21 -3.62
CA ILE A 10 1.88 -20.62 -4.82
C ILE A 10 2.33 -19.35 -5.55
N TRP A 11 3.63 -19.10 -5.51
CA TRP A 11 4.27 -18.03 -6.26
C TRP A 11 4.55 -18.50 -7.68
N VAL A 12 4.17 -17.68 -8.64
CA VAL A 12 4.34 -17.98 -10.06
C VAL A 12 5.20 -16.88 -10.67
N TRP A 13 6.21 -17.27 -11.43
CA TRP A 13 7.06 -16.35 -12.17
C TRP A 13 6.63 -16.29 -13.64
N PRO A 14 5.85 -15.29 -14.06
CA PRO A 14 5.29 -15.23 -15.41
C PRO A 14 6.28 -14.73 -16.47
N GLY A 15 7.42 -14.15 -16.08
CA GLY A 15 8.42 -13.59 -16.99
C GLY A 15 9.42 -14.62 -17.52
N ASP A 16 10.19 -14.20 -18.53
CA ASP A 16 11.24 -15.02 -19.15
C ASP A 16 12.60 -14.92 -18.43
N ASP A 17 12.80 -13.89 -17.60
CA ASP A 17 13.99 -13.74 -16.77
C ASP A 17 14.05 -14.80 -15.68
N PRO A 18 15.25 -15.13 -15.14
CA PRO A 18 15.36 -15.99 -13.97
C PRO A 18 14.53 -15.46 -12.79
N PRO A 19 13.87 -16.33 -12.01
CA PRO A 19 13.17 -15.92 -10.80
C PRO A 19 14.10 -15.18 -9.83
N MET A 20 13.54 -14.19 -9.14
CA MET A 20 14.27 -13.49 -8.09
C MET A 20 14.67 -14.45 -6.96
N GLU A 21 15.88 -14.30 -6.41
CA GLU A 21 16.38 -15.21 -5.35
C GLU A 21 15.61 -15.09 -4.04
N THR A 22 14.94 -13.97 -3.77
CA THR A 22 14.25 -13.71 -2.51
C THR A 22 12.81 -13.32 -2.76
N LEU A 23 11.89 -14.17 -2.29
CA LEU A 23 10.47 -13.84 -2.21
C LEU A 23 10.18 -13.00 -0.96
N PRO A 24 9.19 -12.10 -1.03
CA PRO A 24 8.74 -11.36 0.13
C PRO A 24 8.08 -12.29 1.15
N SER A 25 8.26 -11.99 2.43
CA SER A 25 7.67 -12.75 3.52
C SER A 25 6.24 -12.30 3.78
N LEU A 26 5.33 -13.26 3.87
CA LEU A 26 3.94 -13.12 4.31
C LEU A 26 3.78 -13.41 5.82
N LEU A 27 4.85 -13.84 6.50
CA LEU A 27 4.81 -14.08 7.95
C LEU A 27 4.70 -12.76 8.72
N PRO A 28 4.01 -12.77 9.88
CA PRO A 28 3.94 -11.59 10.73
C PRO A 28 5.35 -11.24 11.24
N PRO A 29 5.67 -9.95 11.42
CA PRO A 29 6.90 -9.55 12.07
C PRO A 29 6.99 -10.12 13.49
N PRO A 30 8.21 -10.28 14.05
CA PRO A 30 8.37 -10.77 15.42
C PRO A 30 7.57 -9.93 16.42
N GLY A 31 6.79 -10.60 17.28
CA GLY A 31 5.94 -9.94 18.27
C GLY A 31 4.52 -9.60 17.80
N PHE A 32 4.14 -9.99 16.57
CA PHE A 32 2.80 -9.82 16.04
C PHE A 32 2.09 -11.15 15.82
N ASP A 33 0.78 -11.14 16.09
CA ASP A 33 -0.13 -12.23 15.79
C ASP A 33 -0.98 -11.89 14.57
N ILE A 34 -1.22 -12.87 13.69
CA ILE A 34 -2.16 -12.71 12.58
C ILE A 34 -3.58 -12.71 13.14
N HIS A 35 -4.26 -11.58 13.03
CA HIS A 35 -5.68 -11.47 13.41
C HIS A 35 -6.63 -11.97 12.32
N ALA A 36 -6.27 -11.75 11.04
CA ALA A 36 -7.07 -12.14 9.89
C ALA A 36 -6.21 -12.24 8.64
N GLU A 37 -6.56 -13.18 7.77
CA GLU A 37 -6.03 -13.34 6.42
C GLU A 37 -7.22 -13.54 5.48
N ILE A 38 -7.28 -12.79 4.38
CA ILE A 38 -8.44 -12.75 3.50
C ILE A 38 -7.97 -12.77 2.05
N VAL A 39 -8.57 -13.66 1.26
CA VAL A 39 -8.41 -13.71 -0.19
C VAL A 39 -9.74 -13.36 -0.83
N VAL A 40 -9.72 -12.37 -1.73
CA VAL A 40 -10.91 -11.89 -2.43
C VAL A 40 -10.60 -11.70 -3.91
N GLU A 41 -11.49 -12.18 -4.78
CA GLU A 41 -11.44 -11.89 -6.21
C GLU A 41 -12.18 -10.58 -6.50
N LEU A 42 -11.49 -9.63 -7.15
CA LEU A 42 -12.03 -8.31 -7.45
C LEU A 42 -11.95 -8.03 -8.96
N PRO A 43 -13.05 -7.61 -9.62
CA PRO A 43 -13.07 -7.33 -11.05
C PRO A 43 -12.55 -5.91 -11.35
N VAL A 44 -11.38 -5.58 -10.83
CA VAL A 44 -10.79 -4.24 -10.93
C VAL A 44 -9.33 -4.34 -11.36
N GLU A 45 -8.86 -3.32 -12.07
CA GLU A 45 -7.46 -3.17 -12.42
C GLU A 45 -6.63 -3.04 -11.13
N HIS A 46 -5.62 -3.90 -10.96
CA HIS A 46 -4.82 -3.99 -9.73
C HIS A 46 -4.15 -2.67 -9.32
N GLY A 47 -3.76 -1.83 -10.28
CA GLY A 47 -3.23 -0.49 -10.02
C GLY A 47 -4.20 0.42 -9.27
N LEU A 48 -5.52 0.31 -9.49
CA LEU A 48 -6.51 1.06 -8.71
C LEU A 48 -6.52 0.66 -7.24
N LEU A 49 -6.34 -0.63 -6.94
CA LEU A 49 -6.19 -1.09 -5.56
C LEU A 49 -4.89 -0.58 -4.95
N LEU A 50 -3.78 -0.66 -5.67
CA LEU A 50 -2.49 -0.15 -5.17
C LEU A 50 -2.56 1.35 -4.84
N ASP A 51 -3.14 2.16 -5.73
CA ASP A 51 -3.27 3.60 -5.51
C ASP A 51 -4.21 3.92 -4.35
N ASN A 52 -5.30 3.17 -4.20
CA ASN A 52 -6.19 3.31 -3.04
C ASN A 52 -5.44 2.96 -1.73
N LEU A 53 -4.72 1.85 -1.70
CA LEU A 53 -3.98 1.41 -0.51
C LEU A 53 -2.83 2.34 -0.12
N LEU A 54 -2.24 3.02 -1.11
CA LEU A 54 -1.17 3.99 -0.90
C LEU A 54 -1.67 5.41 -0.63
N ASP A 55 -2.97 5.66 -0.78
CA ASP A 55 -3.59 6.91 -0.37
C ASP A 55 -4.15 6.74 1.05
N LEU A 56 -3.76 7.59 1.99
CA LEU A 56 -4.40 7.67 3.31
C LEU A 56 -5.26 8.91 3.45
N ALA A 57 -5.28 9.80 2.45
CA ALA A 57 -6.07 11.01 2.49
C ALA A 57 -7.58 10.70 2.45
N HIS A 58 -7.99 9.56 1.89
CA HIS A 58 -9.40 9.15 1.93
C HIS A 58 -9.83 8.64 3.30
N ALA A 59 -8.91 8.18 4.15
CA ALA A 59 -9.24 7.45 5.37
C ALA A 59 -10.18 8.20 6.34
N PRO A 60 -10.01 9.51 6.61
CA PRO A 60 -10.94 10.26 7.45
C PRO A 60 -12.36 10.39 6.87
N PHE A 61 -12.55 10.14 5.58
CA PHE A 61 -13.83 10.26 4.88
C PHE A 61 -14.51 8.90 4.67
N THR A 62 -13.72 7.84 4.47
CA THR A 62 -14.21 6.50 4.13
C THR A 62 -14.28 5.58 5.34
N HIS A 63 -13.29 5.66 6.24
CA HIS A 63 -13.14 4.77 7.38
C HIS A 63 -13.66 5.40 8.68
N THR A 64 -14.74 6.19 8.58
CA THR A 64 -15.36 6.88 9.71
C THR A 64 -15.99 5.93 10.74
N SER A 65 -16.28 4.69 10.34
CA SER A 65 -16.81 3.63 11.19
C SER A 65 -15.76 2.64 11.71
N THR A 66 -14.55 2.63 11.15
CA THR A 66 -13.51 1.62 11.38
C THR A 66 -12.26 2.22 11.99
N PHE A 67 -11.08 2.06 11.38
CA PHE A 67 -9.80 2.38 11.99
C PHE A 67 -9.56 3.89 12.08
N ALA A 68 -10.18 4.69 11.20
CA ALA A 68 -10.10 6.14 11.20
C ALA A 68 -11.23 6.83 11.98
N LYS A 69 -12.04 6.06 12.72
CA LYS A 69 -13.15 6.60 13.50
C LYS A 69 -12.68 7.64 14.52
N GLY A 70 -13.06 8.90 14.30
CA GLY A 70 -12.72 10.01 15.19
C GLY A 70 -11.36 10.65 14.90
N TRP A 71 -10.70 10.31 13.79
CA TRP A 71 -9.49 10.99 13.36
C TRP A 71 -9.83 12.42 12.96
N THR A 72 -9.04 13.38 13.45
CA THR A 72 -9.13 14.76 12.97
C THR A 72 -8.49 14.86 11.59
N VAL A 73 -9.09 15.62 10.68
CA VAL A 73 -8.48 15.97 9.40
C VAL A 73 -7.48 17.11 9.64
N PRO A 74 -6.15 16.88 9.52
CA PRO A 74 -5.16 17.92 9.70
C PRO A 74 -5.23 18.93 8.56
N ARG A 75 -4.82 20.17 8.84
CA ARG A 75 -4.69 21.19 7.78
C ARG A 75 -3.58 20.87 6.78
N LEU A 76 -2.57 20.12 7.19
CA LEU A 76 -1.42 19.75 6.40
C LEU A 76 -0.94 18.36 6.82
N VAL A 77 -0.66 17.52 5.84
CA VAL A 77 0.06 16.25 6.03
C VAL A 77 1.43 16.40 5.41
N LYS A 78 2.49 16.06 6.15
CA LYS A 78 3.85 16.01 5.59
C LYS A 78 4.20 14.58 5.23
N PHE A 79 4.77 14.46 4.04
CA PHE A 79 5.25 13.20 3.49
C PHE A 79 6.75 13.15 3.67
N LEU A 80 7.22 12.32 4.61
CA LEU A 80 8.63 12.10 4.81
C LEU A 80 9.01 10.81 4.06
N SER A 81 9.76 10.95 2.98
CA SER A 81 10.35 9.81 2.26
C SER A 81 11.84 9.72 2.55
N PRO A 82 12.41 8.54 2.78
CA PRO A 82 13.85 8.37 2.66
C PRO A 82 14.29 8.72 1.23
N ALA A 83 15.57 9.05 1.04
CA ALA A 83 16.14 9.36 -0.27
C ALA A 83 16.11 8.15 -1.24
N SER A 84 15.91 6.95 -0.71
CA SER A 84 15.83 5.71 -1.46
C SER A 84 14.73 4.80 -0.91
N GLY A 85 14.15 3.95 -1.76
CA GLY A 85 13.03 3.08 -1.41
C GLY A 85 11.65 3.69 -1.67
N LEU A 86 10.64 2.83 -1.54
CA LEU A 86 9.23 3.14 -1.70
C LEU A 86 8.56 3.08 -0.32
N GLN A 87 9.13 3.83 0.64
CA GLN A 87 8.69 3.91 2.04
C GLN A 87 8.37 5.35 2.42
N TRP A 88 7.35 5.56 3.25
CA TRP A 88 6.91 6.89 3.67
C TRP A 88 6.29 6.91 5.05
N TYR A 89 6.46 8.06 5.71
CA TYR A 89 5.82 8.40 6.98
C TYR A 89 4.84 9.58 6.82
N TRP A 90 3.68 9.48 7.45
CA TRP A 90 2.54 10.40 7.30
C TRP A 90 2.33 11.34 8.49
N ASP A 91 3.20 12.34 8.71
CA ASP A 91 3.06 13.29 9.82
C ASP A 91 1.76 14.14 9.70
N PRO A 92 0.88 14.21 10.73
CA PRO A 92 1.06 13.77 12.12
C PRO A 92 0.46 12.40 12.48
N TYR A 93 -0.01 11.64 11.50
CA TYR A 93 -0.50 10.29 11.71
C TYR A 93 0.69 9.33 11.93
N PRO A 94 0.69 8.51 13.00
CA PRO A 94 1.76 7.55 13.28
C PRO A 94 1.65 6.35 12.33
N ILE A 95 1.85 6.59 11.04
CA ILE A 95 1.63 5.60 9.97
C ILE A 95 2.85 5.54 9.07
N ASP A 96 3.45 4.36 9.02
CA ASP A 96 4.44 3.99 8.02
C ASP A 96 3.77 3.19 6.92
N MET A 97 4.02 3.56 5.67
CA MET A 97 3.61 2.78 4.50
C MET A 97 4.80 2.44 3.62
N GLU A 98 4.79 1.23 3.08
CA GLU A 98 5.80 0.74 2.15
C GLU A 98 5.14 0.03 0.98
N PHE A 99 5.59 0.32 -0.24
CA PHE A 99 5.36 -0.54 -1.39
C PHE A 99 6.52 -1.50 -1.58
N GLN A 100 6.22 -2.79 -1.70
CA GLN A 100 7.18 -3.84 -2.05
C GLN A 100 6.79 -4.49 -3.40
N PRO A 101 7.75 -4.63 -4.33
CA PRO A 101 7.54 -5.35 -5.57
C PRO A 101 7.07 -6.80 -5.35
N PRO A 102 6.17 -7.35 -6.19
CA PRO A 102 5.62 -6.72 -7.39
C PRO A 102 4.40 -5.81 -7.13
N CYS A 103 3.57 -6.08 -6.13
CA CYS A 103 2.29 -5.38 -5.88
C CYS A 103 1.86 -5.46 -4.40
N MET A 104 2.78 -5.31 -3.45
CA MET A 104 2.44 -5.38 -2.02
C MET A 104 2.50 -4.00 -1.38
N VAL A 105 1.54 -3.72 -0.51
CA VAL A 105 1.51 -2.53 0.33
C VAL A 105 1.50 -2.96 1.79
N LEU A 106 2.57 -2.63 2.51
CA LEU A 106 2.65 -2.81 3.95
C LEU A 106 2.31 -1.50 4.63
N SER A 107 1.43 -1.57 5.63
CA SER A 107 1.10 -0.44 6.48
C SER A 107 1.30 -0.82 7.94
N THR A 108 1.90 0.10 8.70
CA THR A 108 2.10 0.02 10.14
C THR A 108 1.46 1.24 10.77
N ILE A 109 0.41 1.04 11.54
CA ILE A 109 -0.35 2.13 12.16
C ILE A 109 -0.19 2.02 13.68
N GLY A 110 0.33 3.09 14.30
CA GLY A 110 0.34 3.25 15.75
C GLY A 110 -1.06 3.54 16.29
N ILE A 111 -1.65 2.59 17.03
CA ILE A 111 -2.99 2.75 17.62
C ILE A 111 -2.95 2.36 19.09
N SER A 112 -3.59 3.16 19.96
CA SER A 112 -3.78 2.79 21.39
C SER A 112 -5.03 1.93 21.59
N LYS A 113 -6.01 2.09 20.70
CA LYS A 113 -7.24 1.30 20.59
C LYS A 113 -7.88 1.56 19.22
N PRO A 114 -8.81 0.73 18.73
CA PRO A 114 -9.50 0.98 17.47
C PRO A 114 -10.05 2.41 17.39
N GLY A 115 -9.71 3.13 16.31
CA GLY A 115 -10.09 4.54 16.10
C GLY A 115 -9.26 5.59 16.87
N LYS A 116 -8.35 5.20 17.77
CA LYS A 116 -7.53 6.14 18.54
C LYS A 116 -6.04 5.92 18.30
N LEU A 117 -5.43 6.89 17.62
CA LEU A 117 -3.99 6.97 17.41
C LEU A 117 -3.23 7.06 18.74
N GLU A 118 -2.01 6.56 18.75
CA GLU A 118 -1.05 6.68 19.86
C GLU A 118 0.26 7.27 19.36
N GLY A 119 0.98 8.00 20.22
CA GLY A 119 2.31 8.52 19.90
C GLY A 119 2.36 9.56 18.78
N GLN A 120 3.58 10.05 18.52
CA GLN A 120 3.90 10.90 17.36
C GLN A 120 4.65 10.13 16.27
N SER A 121 4.94 8.85 16.49
CA SER A 121 5.54 7.93 15.53
C SER A 121 5.13 6.49 15.86
N THR A 122 5.18 5.61 14.87
CA THR A 122 4.98 4.16 15.09
C THR A 122 5.92 3.63 16.16
N LYS A 123 7.19 4.06 16.19
CA LYS A 123 8.19 3.62 17.17
C LYS A 123 7.85 3.96 18.63
N GLU A 124 7.02 4.96 18.87
CA GLU A 124 6.59 5.39 20.20
C GLU A 124 5.32 4.67 20.70
N CYS A 125 4.68 3.88 19.85
CA CYS A 125 3.44 3.18 20.19
C CYS A 125 3.75 1.82 20.83
N ALA A 126 3.02 1.46 21.87
CA ALA A 126 3.13 0.13 22.49
C ALA A 126 2.31 -0.93 21.72
N THR A 127 1.28 -0.49 20.98
CA THR A 127 0.41 -1.32 20.18
C THR A 127 0.33 -0.82 18.74
N HIS A 128 0.41 -1.74 17.78
CA HIS A 128 0.36 -1.42 16.35
C HIS A 128 -0.65 -2.31 15.64
N LEU A 129 -1.27 -1.75 14.62
CA LEU A 129 -1.98 -2.49 13.61
C LEU A 129 -1.04 -2.60 12.40
N HIS A 130 -0.54 -3.81 12.16
CA HIS A 130 0.17 -4.16 10.92
C HIS A 130 -0.80 -4.79 9.94
N GLN A 131 -0.78 -4.30 8.71
CA GLN A 131 -1.71 -4.74 7.68
C GLN A 131 -1.01 -4.85 6.34
N LEU A 132 -1.14 -6.02 5.73
CA LEU A 132 -0.87 -6.31 4.33
C LEU A 132 -2.25 -6.33 3.63
N HIS A 133 -2.61 -5.22 2.97
CA HIS A 133 -4.02 -4.85 2.78
C HIS A 133 -4.70 -5.32 1.50
N VAL A 134 -6.01 -5.64 1.62
CA VAL A 134 -7.14 -5.06 0.87
C VAL A 134 -8.29 -4.81 1.87
N LEU A 135 -8.84 -3.59 1.98
CA LEU A 135 -10.00 -3.32 2.84
C LEU A 135 -11.31 -3.32 2.05
N ASN A 136 -12.33 -4.01 2.59
CA ASN A 136 -13.66 -4.11 1.99
C ASN A 136 -14.39 -2.75 1.85
N GLU A 137 -14.07 -1.76 2.67
CA GLU A 137 -14.73 -0.44 2.62
C GLU A 137 -14.34 0.37 1.38
N ASP A 138 -13.11 0.19 0.90
CA ASP A 138 -12.59 0.87 -0.28
C ASP A 138 -13.08 0.26 -1.59
N LEU A 139 -13.59 -0.96 -1.54
CA LEU A 139 -13.98 -1.71 -2.72
C LEU A 139 -15.02 -0.95 -3.58
N ARG A 140 -15.98 -0.28 -2.95
CA ARG A 140 -17.00 0.49 -3.69
C ARG A 140 -16.39 1.66 -4.45
N LEU A 141 -15.34 2.29 -3.89
CA LEU A 141 -14.64 3.39 -4.56
C LEU A 141 -13.86 2.89 -5.76
N VAL A 142 -13.12 1.79 -5.57
CA VAL A 142 -12.29 1.20 -6.61
C VAL A 142 -13.14 0.64 -7.76
N ILE A 143 -14.26 -0.02 -7.46
CA ILE A 143 -15.23 -0.46 -8.48
C ILE A 143 -15.79 0.76 -9.24
N GLY A 144 -16.17 1.82 -8.53
CA GLY A 144 -16.68 3.03 -9.18
C GLY A 144 -15.64 3.70 -10.11
N GLN A 145 -14.36 3.67 -9.75
CA GLN A 145 -13.27 4.12 -10.62
C GLN A 145 -13.12 3.20 -11.85
N GLN A 146 -13.19 1.88 -11.65
CA GLN A 146 -13.14 0.90 -12.74
C GLN A 146 -14.28 1.11 -13.74
N GLU A 147 -15.51 1.34 -13.27
CA GLU A 147 -16.65 1.64 -14.14
C GLU A 147 -16.42 2.91 -14.95
N ARG A 148 -15.87 3.97 -14.34
CA ARG A 148 -15.54 5.21 -15.05
C ARG A 148 -14.49 4.99 -16.13
N MET A 149 -13.47 4.18 -15.86
CA MET A 149 -12.45 3.82 -16.85
C MET A 149 -13.05 3.06 -18.04
N ILE A 150 -13.95 2.11 -17.79
CA ILE A 150 -14.68 1.38 -18.84
C ILE A 150 -15.47 2.37 -19.72
N ASN A 151 -16.01 3.43 -19.12
CA ASN A 151 -16.72 4.50 -19.82
C ASN A 151 -15.80 5.58 -20.43
N GLY A 152 -14.48 5.33 -20.53
CA GLY A 152 -13.52 6.20 -21.20
C GLY A 152 -12.95 7.33 -20.35
N ALA A 153 -13.23 7.38 -19.04
CA ALA A 153 -12.58 8.34 -18.16
C ALA A 153 -11.13 7.94 -17.88
N ASN A 154 -10.23 8.93 -17.85
CA ASN A 154 -8.88 8.73 -17.34
C ASN A 154 -8.83 9.15 -15.86
N VAL A 155 -8.99 8.18 -14.96
CA VAL A 155 -8.98 8.40 -13.51
C VAL A 155 -7.60 8.80 -12.97
N TRP A 156 -6.54 8.57 -13.74
CA TRP A 156 -5.15 8.88 -13.37
C TRP A 156 -4.71 10.31 -13.69
N ASN A 157 -5.54 11.08 -14.42
CA ASN A 157 -5.14 12.38 -14.98
C ASN A 157 -5.24 13.57 -14.00
N TRP A 158 -5.89 13.42 -12.85
CA TRP A 158 -6.18 14.52 -11.92
C TRP A 158 -5.53 14.32 -10.58
N LEU A 159 -4.19 14.38 -10.58
CA LEU A 159 -3.40 14.17 -9.38
C LEU A 159 -3.49 15.35 -8.42
N VAL A 160 -3.68 15.04 -7.15
CA VAL A 160 -3.56 15.97 -6.02
C VAL A 160 -2.27 15.71 -5.24
N ALA A 161 -1.92 16.62 -4.34
CA ALA A 161 -0.66 16.57 -3.60
C ALA A 161 -0.47 15.29 -2.76
N TYR A 162 -1.56 14.57 -2.46
CA TYR A 162 -1.58 13.33 -1.68
C TYR A 162 -1.19 12.10 -2.53
N ASP A 163 -1.30 12.15 -3.85
CA ASP A 163 -1.09 11.00 -4.75
C ASP A 163 0.39 10.67 -4.99
N LYS A 164 1.32 11.30 -4.29
CA LYS A 164 2.76 11.16 -4.52
C LYS A 164 3.23 9.70 -4.44
N LEU A 165 2.58 8.87 -3.63
CA LEU A 165 2.92 7.46 -3.46
C LEU A 165 2.50 6.64 -4.67
N GLY A 166 1.23 6.76 -5.06
CA GLY A 166 0.72 6.17 -6.30
C GLY A 166 1.57 6.60 -7.49
N VAL A 167 1.93 7.89 -7.60
CA VAL A 167 2.82 8.39 -8.67
C VAL A 167 4.17 7.68 -8.66
N ARG A 168 4.84 7.56 -7.51
CA ARG A 168 6.14 6.88 -7.44
C ARG A 168 6.04 5.40 -7.79
N CYS A 169 5.00 4.71 -7.34
CA CYS A 169 4.77 3.31 -7.67
C CYS A 169 4.47 3.12 -9.16
N ARG A 170 3.67 4.01 -9.76
CA ARG A 170 3.43 4.01 -11.22
C ARG A 170 4.70 4.28 -12.02
N LEU A 171 5.54 5.23 -11.60
CA LEU A 171 6.83 5.49 -12.25
C LEU A 171 7.76 4.27 -12.18
N TRP A 172 7.82 3.61 -11.03
CA TRP A 172 8.58 2.38 -10.87
C TRP A 172 8.03 1.25 -11.76
N ARG A 173 6.71 1.01 -11.73
CA ARG A 173 6.06 -0.04 -12.54
C ARG A 173 6.28 0.19 -14.03
N ASN A 174 6.07 1.42 -14.51
CA ASN A 174 6.29 1.76 -15.91
C ASN A 174 7.74 1.51 -16.33
N ALA A 175 8.72 1.77 -15.44
CA ALA A 175 10.13 1.48 -15.72
C ALA A 175 10.40 -0.02 -15.82
N VAL A 176 9.76 -0.83 -14.97
CA VAL A 176 9.82 -2.31 -15.03
C VAL A 176 9.21 -2.83 -16.33
N GLU A 177 8.01 -2.38 -16.69
CA GLU A 177 7.32 -2.76 -17.93
C GLU A 177 8.12 -2.41 -19.19
N GLN A 178 8.90 -1.32 -19.13
CA GLN A 178 9.79 -0.88 -20.22
C GLN A 178 11.14 -1.63 -20.24
N GLY A 179 11.41 -2.54 -19.29
CA GLY A 179 12.68 -3.25 -19.18
C GLY A 179 13.87 -2.32 -18.83
N SER A 180 13.62 -1.28 -18.04
CA SER A 180 14.66 -0.31 -17.67
C SER A 180 15.77 -0.95 -16.85
N LYS A 181 17.04 -0.74 -17.26
CA LYS A 181 18.22 -1.29 -16.56
C LYS A 181 18.43 -0.70 -15.15
N GLN A 182 17.96 0.52 -14.93
CA GLN A 182 18.02 1.19 -13.64
C GLN A 182 16.60 1.59 -13.26
N LEU A 183 16.09 0.97 -12.20
CA LEU A 183 14.76 1.27 -11.68
C LEU A 183 14.80 2.57 -10.86
N PRO A 184 13.77 3.41 -10.93
CA PRO A 184 13.70 4.59 -10.08
C PRO A 184 13.50 4.16 -8.61
N PHE A 185 14.01 4.96 -7.67
CA PHE A 185 13.85 4.73 -6.22
C PHE A 185 14.45 3.42 -5.67
N SER A 186 15.22 2.66 -6.46
CA SER A 186 16.00 1.54 -5.94
C SER A 186 17.04 2.05 -4.93
N LYS A 187 17.26 1.29 -3.85
CA LYS A 187 18.31 1.61 -2.87
C LYS A 187 19.65 1.78 -3.60
N PRO A 188 20.48 2.79 -3.26
CA PRO A 188 21.85 2.83 -3.76
C PRO A 188 22.53 1.51 -3.37
N MET A 189 23.23 0.92 -4.33
CA MET A 189 24.07 -0.27 -4.12
C MET A 189 25.12 -0.01 -3.04
#